data_AF-A0A7K3H8H9-F1
#
_entry.id   AF-A0A7K3H8H9-F1
#
_cell.length_a   1.000
_cell.length_b   1.000
_cell.length_c   1.000
_cell.angle_alpha   90.00
_cell.angle_beta   90.00
_cell.angle_gamma   90.00
#
_symmetry.space_group_name_H-M   'P 1'
#
loop_
_entity.id
_entity.type
_entity.pdbx_description
1 polymer ?
#
loop_
_entity_poly.entity_id
_entity_poly.type
_entity_poly.pdbx_seq_one_letter_code
_entity_poly.pdbx_strand_id
1 'polypeptide(L)'
;GRAEGCQLKVNMLLRRLPRLRDPEADPREAFAGTFHIAEGYGQLAEAHRQAAAGELPGAPPSEIYCHSLTDPSILGPELAESGHHTLTLFGLHTPARLFEGGPAQDGGVSGGVLGGDGTGDSVRDRLLRATLAQLDAHLAEPLADCLATDAEGRPCIEARTPLDLDRELRLPRGHIFHRDLSFPYATETTGRWGVETRHANVLLCGAGAVRGGGVSGIPGHNAAMAALGR
;
A
#
# COMPACT_ATOMS: atom_id res chain seq x y z
N GLY A 1 -10.14 19.60 4.45
CA GLY A 1 -10.64 18.31 4.97
C GLY A 1 -9.63 17.76 5.95
N ARG A 2 -9.92 16.64 6.61
CA ARG A 2 -8.90 15.91 7.38
C ARG A 2 -7.99 15.17 6.39
N ALA A 3 -6.67 15.19 6.60
CA ALA A 3 -5.73 14.41 5.81
C ALA A 3 -6.14 12.94 5.79
N GLU A 4 -6.10 12.29 4.63
CA GLU A 4 -6.42 10.88 4.48
C GLU A 4 -5.48 10.16 3.53
N GLY A 5 -5.18 8.90 3.86
CA GLY A 5 -4.47 8.02 2.95
C GLY A 5 -5.30 7.71 1.72
N CYS A 6 -4.63 7.35 0.64
CA CYS A 6 -5.23 7.14 -0.68
C CYS A 6 -4.81 5.82 -1.32
N GLN A 7 -4.52 4.81 -0.50
CA GLN A 7 -3.93 3.55 -0.95
C GLN A 7 -4.67 2.33 -0.40
N LEU A 8 -4.99 1.39 -1.28
CA LEU A 8 -5.30 0.01 -0.96
C LEU A 8 -3.97 -0.75 -0.98
N LYS A 9 -3.60 -1.41 0.11
CA LYS A 9 -2.41 -2.24 0.17
C LYS A 9 -2.79 -3.72 0.02
N VAL A 10 -2.15 -4.43 -0.89
CA VAL A 10 -2.38 -5.87 -1.10
C VAL A 10 -1.05 -6.61 -0.92
N ASN A 11 -0.99 -7.53 0.04
CA ASN A 11 0.16 -8.41 0.28
C ASN A 11 -0.15 -9.80 -0.28
N MET A 12 0.81 -10.40 -0.97
CA MET A 12 0.69 -11.73 -1.56
C MET A 12 1.94 -12.57 -1.29
N LEU A 13 1.74 -13.85 -1.03
CA LEU A 13 2.80 -14.85 -1.09
C LEU A 13 2.61 -15.70 -2.35
N LEU A 14 3.63 -15.73 -3.20
CA LEU A 14 3.64 -16.47 -4.45
C LEU A 14 4.52 -17.71 -4.32
N ARG A 15 4.11 -18.83 -4.93
CA ARG A 15 4.95 -20.01 -5.15
C ARG A 15 5.97 -19.81 -6.27
N ARG A 16 5.72 -18.85 -7.16
CA ARG A 16 6.55 -18.45 -8.29
C ARG A 16 6.07 -17.11 -8.85
N LEU A 17 6.93 -16.38 -9.55
CA LEU A 17 6.50 -15.19 -10.28
C LEU A 17 5.54 -15.57 -11.42
N PRO A 18 4.51 -14.77 -11.70
CA PRO A 18 3.63 -14.99 -12.84
C PRO A 18 4.34 -14.65 -14.15
N ARG A 19 4.06 -15.40 -15.22
CA ARG A 19 4.53 -15.07 -16.56
C ARG A 19 3.81 -13.83 -17.10
N LEU A 20 4.56 -12.97 -17.76
CA LEU A 20 4.05 -11.77 -18.41
C LEU A 20 3.43 -12.13 -19.76
N ARG A 21 2.50 -11.30 -20.25
CA ARG A 21 1.93 -11.44 -21.60
C ARG A 21 2.95 -11.23 -22.70
N ASP A 22 3.96 -10.40 -22.46
CA ASP A 22 5.10 -10.28 -23.35
C ASP A 22 6.04 -11.47 -23.11
N PRO A 23 6.17 -12.42 -24.06
CA PRO A 23 6.98 -13.60 -23.87
C PRO A 23 8.49 -13.30 -23.85
N GLU A 24 8.91 -12.13 -24.33
CA GLU A 24 10.33 -11.73 -24.35
C GLU A 24 10.76 -11.08 -23.02
N ALA A 25 9.81 -10.65 -22.18
CA ALA A 25 10.08 -10.02 -20.91
C ALA A 25 10.31 -11.06 -19.79
N ASP A 26 11.47 -11.01 -19.12
CA ASP A 26 11.72 -11.83 -17.93
C ASP A 26 10.90 -11.30 -16.73
N PRO A 27 10.02 -12.13 -16.12
CA PRO A 27 9.31 -11.74 -14.91
C PRO A 27 10.24 -11.26 -13.78
N ARG A 28 11.44 -11.84 -13.65
CA ARG A 28 12.39 -11.44 -12.60
C ARG A 28 12.87 -10.00 -12.81
N GLU A 29 13.14 -9.60 -14.04
CA GLU A 29 13.54 -8.22 -14.34
C GLU A 29 12.36 -7.25 -14.17
N ALA A 30 11.18 -7.62 -14.65
CA ALA A 30 9.99 -6.78 -14.54
C ALA A 30 9.55 -6.53 -13.09
N PHE A 31 9.63 -7.55 -12.22
CA PHE A 31 9.24 -7.44 -10.81
C PHE A 31 10.38 -7.02 -9.88
N ALA A 32 11.64 -6.97 -10.34
CA ALA A 32 12.76 -6.50 -9.52
C ALA A 32 12.74 -4.98 -9.27
N GLY A 33 12.14 -4.22 -10.18
CA GLY A 33 11.88 -2.79 -10.02
C GLY A 33 10.50 -2.50 -9.46
N THR A 34 9.99 -1.30 -9.73
CA THR A 34 8.57 -0.98 -9.55
C THR A 34 7.81 -1.34 -10.82
N PHE A 35 6.79 -2.18 -10.70
CA PHE A 35 5.91 -2.53 -11.81
C PHE A 35 4.65 -1.66 -11.73
N HIS A 36 4.44 -0.82 -12.74
CA HIS A 36 3.36 0.17 -12.79
C HIS A 36 2.22 -0.29 -13.70
N ILE A 37 0.98 -0.15 -13.24
CA ILE A 37 -0.23 -0.57 -13.95
C ILE A 37 -1.23 0.58 -13.99
N ALA A 38 -1.75 0.87 -15.18
CA ALA A 38 -2.75 1.91 -15.41
C ALA A 38 -2.35 3.32 -14.89
N GLU A 39 -1.06 3.64 -14.94
CA GLU A 39 -0.51 4.93 -14.49
C GLU A 39 -0.27 5.95 -15.61
N GLY A 40 -0.83 5.72 -16.80
CA GLY A 40 -0.86 6.75 -17.83
C GLY A 40 -1.63 8.00 -17.34
N TYR A 41 -1.25 9.19 -17.81
CA TYR A 41 -1.85 10.46 -17.37
C TYR A 41 -3.39 10.44 -17.37
N GLY A 42 -4.01 9.97 -18.46
CA GLY A 42 -5.46 9.88 -18.56
C GLY A 42 -6.10 8.87 -17.60
N GLN A 43 -5.40 7.77 -17.31
CA GLN A 43 -5.87 6.74 -16.38
C GLN A 43 -5.79 7.24 -14.93
N LEU A 44 -4.69 7.90 -14.55
CA LEU A 44 -4.56 8.57 -13.26
C LEU A 44 -5.61 9.66 -13.08
N ALA A 45 -5.81 10.52 -14.09
CA ALA A 45 -6.79 11.58 -14.05
C ALA A 45 -8.22 11.04 -13.89
N GLU A 46 -8.56 9.97 -14.61
CA GLU A 46 -9.88 9.32 -14.51
C GLU A 46 -10.09 8.65 -13.16
N ALA A 47 -9.13 7.87 -12.66
CA ALA A 47 -9.20 7.25 -11.35
C ALA A 47 -9.32 8.30 -10.24
N HIS A 48 -8.56 9.39 -10.33
CA HIS A 48 -8.70 10.53 -9.43
C HIS A 48 -10.09 11.16 -9.50
N ARG A 49 -10.63 11.39 -10.71
CA ARG A 49 -11.96 11.98 -10.91
C ARG A 49 -13.06 11.10 -10.26
N GLN A 50 -13.02 9.79 -10.49
CA GLN A 50 -13.94 8.83 -9.89
C GLN A 50 -13.85 8.87 -8.35
N ALA A 51 -12.63 8.76 -7.80
CA ALA A 51 -12.40 8.81 -6.36
C ALA A 51 -12.77 10.17 -5.71
N ALA A 52 -12.65 11.27 -6.45
CA ALA A 52 -13.10 12.59 -6.02
C ALA A 52 -14.63 12.70 -5.98
N ALA A 53 -15.33 11.98 -6.85
CA ALA A 53 -16.79 11.87 -6.87
C ALA A 53 -17.35 10.87 -5.83
N GLY A 54 -16.49 10.17 -5.08
CA GLY A 54 -16.91 9.14 -4.13
C GLY A 54 -17.12 7.76 -4.75
N GLU A 55 -16.68 7.57 -5.99
CA GLU A 55 -16.79 6.31 -6.74
C GLU A 55 -15.50 5.50 -6.64
N LEU A 56 -15.60 4.17 -6.63
CA LEU A 56 -14.43 3.30 -6.74
C LEU A 56 -13.82 3.41 -8.15
N PRO A 57 -12.49 3.49 -8.28
CA PRO A 57 -11.85 3.45 -9.59
C PRO A 57 -12.21 2.18 -10.36
N GLY A 58 -12.69 2.32 -11.59
CA GLY A 58 -13.05 1.17 -12.44
C GLY A 58 -11.83 0.38 -12.95
N ALA A 59 -10.72 1.08 -13.16
CA ALA A 59 -9.41 0.52 -13.49
C ALA A 59 -8.38 1.13 -12.51
N PRO A 60 -8.25 0.58 -11.29
CA PRO A 60 -7.40 1.17 -10.26
C PRO A 60 -5.93 1.19 -10.69
N PRO A 61 -5.29 2.36 -10.80
CA PRO A 61 -3.85 2.44 -11.01
C PRO A 61 -3.12 1.80 -9.84
N SER A 62 -2.04 1.07 -10.11
CA SER A 62 -1.36 0.30 -9.07
C SER A 62 0.14 0.19 -9.31
N GLU A 63 0.89 0.22 -8.20
CA GLU A 63 2.33 -0.04 -8.17
C GLU A 63 2.60 -1.35 -7.45
N ILE A 64 3.57 -2.14 -7.93
CA ILE A 64 3.92 -3.43 -7.35
C ILE A 64 5.42 -3.49 -7.05
N TYR A 65 5.74 -4.09 -5.91
CA TYR A 65 7.09 -4.32 -5.40
C TYR A 65 7.28 -5.79 -5.02
N CYS A 66 8.39 -6.39 -5.46
CA CYS A 66 8.78 -7.75 -5.08
C CYS A 66 10.12 -7.74 -4.32
N HIS A 67 10.10 -7.33 -3.06
CA HIS A 67 11.32 -7.17 -2.27
C HIS A 67 12.12 -8.46 -2.08
N SER A 68 11.46 -9.62 -2.09
CA SER A 68 12.11 -10.93 -1.99
C SER A 68 13.07 -11.25 -3.15
N LEU A 69 12.97 -10.55 -4.29
CA LEU A 69 13.96 -10.67 -5.38
C LEU A 69 15.28 -9.98 -5.06
N THR A 70 15.22 -8.87 -4.31
CA THR A 70 16.40 -8.11 -3.88
C THR A 70 16.99 -8.66 -2.59
N ASP A 71 16.13 -9.05 -1.65
CA ASP A 71 16.51 -9.57 -0.34
C ASP A 71 15.71 -10.84 -0.01
N PRO A 72 16.27 -12.03 -0.29
CA PRO A 72 15.62 -13.30 0.02
C PRO A 72 15.38 -13.53 1.52
N SER A 73 16.08 -12.82 2.41
CA SER A 73 15.96 -13.01 3.87
C SER A 73 14.64 -12.48 4.46
N ILE A 74 13.86 -11.76 3.65
CA ILE A 74 12.48 -11.38 3.97
C ILE A 74 11.60 -12.64 4.13
N LEU A 75 11.95 -13.73 3.45
CA LEU A 75 11.30 -15.03 3.57
C LEU A 75 12.03 -15.91 4.58
N GLY A 76 11.29 -16.86 5.18
CA GLY A 76 11.93 -17.97 5.89
C GLY A 76 12.82 -18.80 4.95
N PRO A 77 13.91 -19.43 5.43
CA PRO A 77 14.87 -20.14 4.58
C PRO A 77 14.24 -21.16 3.62
N GLU A 78 13.30 -21.97 4.13
CA GLU A 78 12.60 -22.99 3.34
C GLU A 78 11.76 -22.39 2.19
N LEU A 79 11.13 -21.23 2.43
CA LEU A 79 10.35 -20.53 1.41
C LEU A 79 11.25 -19.91 0.34
N ALA A 80 12.37 -19.32 0.75
CA ALA A 80 13.35 -18.75 -0.17
C ALA A 80 13.96 -19.82 -1.09
N GLU A 81 14.35 -20.98 -0.53
CA GLU A 81 14.91 -22.11 -1.28
C GLU A 81 13.92 -22.76 -2.25
N SER A 82 12.63 -22.74 -1.91
CA SER A 82 11.56 -23.28 -2.76
C SER A 82 11.06 -22.31 -3.84
N GLY A 83 11.69 -21.14 -3.99
CA GLY A 83 11.38 -20.18 -5.04
C GLY A 83 10.13 -19.32 -4.79
N HIS A 84 9.69 -19.22 -3.53
CA HIS A 84 8.60 -18.33 -3.17
C HIS A 84 9.01 -16.86 -3.28
N HIS A 85 8.01 -16.00 -3.46
CA HIS A 85 8.19 -14.56 -3.53
C HIS A 85 7.10 -13.82 -2.75
N THR A 86 7.46 -12.70 -2.13
CA THR A 86 6.49 -11.73 -1.62
C THR A 86 6.21 -10.67 -2.68
N LEU A 87 4.93 -10.40 -2.94
CA LEU A 87 4.49 -9.34 -3.83
C LEU A 87 3.59 -8.37 -3.06
N THR A 88 3.98 -7.09 -3.03
CA THR A 88 3.19 -6.02 -2.41
C THR A 88 2.69 -5.08 -3.48
N LEU A 89 1.38 -4.92 -3.58
CA LEU A 89 0.71 -4.01 -4.50
C LEU A 89 0.09 -2.84 -3.74
N PHE A 90 0.25 -1.62 -4.25
CA PHE A 90 -0.41 -0.41 -3.78
C PHE A 90 -1.36 0.12 -4.86
N GLY A 91 -2.67 0.01 -4.63
CA GLY A 91 -3.69 0.62 -5.47
C GLY A 91 -3.84 2.10 -5.16
N LEU A 92 -3.68 2.95 -6.16
CA LEU A 92 -3.68 4.42 -6.04
C LEU A 92 -5.09 5.00 -6.14
N HIS A 93 -5.24 6.26 -5.71
CA HIS A 93 -6.51 7.00 -5.73
C HIS A 93 -7.67 6.31 -5.00
N THR A 94 -7.37 5.69 -3.85
CA THR A 94 -8.34 4.98 -3.03
C THR A 94 -8.45 5.64 -1.65
N PRO A 95 -8.96 6.89 -1.56
CA PRO A 95 -9.01 7.63 -0.31
C PRO A 95 -9.88 6.92 0.72
N ALA A 96 -9.51 7.06 2.00
CA ALA A 96 -10.20 6.43 3.12
C ALA A 96 -11.73 6.64 3.09
N ARG A 97 -12.19 7.78 2.56
CA ARG A 97 -13.63 8.10 2.41
C ARG A 97 -14.42 7.15 1.52
N LEU A 98 -13.78 6.48 0.57
CA LEU A 98 -14.45 5.47 -0.27
C LEU A 98 -14.86 4.24 0.54
N PHE A 99 -14.24 4.04 1.71
CA PHE A 99 -14.51 2.93 2.61
C PHE A 99 -15.41 3.36 3.79
N GLU A 100 -15.83 4.63 3.84
CA GLU A 100 -16.77 5.14 4.84
C GLU A 100 -18.21 4.91 4.37
N GLY A 101 -19.00 4.14 5.11
CA GLY A 101 -20.44 3.99 4.88
C GLY A 101 -20.89 2.74 4.12
N GLY A 102 -19.98 1.85 3.72
CA GLY A 102 -20.34 0.51 3.24
C GLY A 102 -20.36 -0.54 4.38
N PRO A 103 -20.85 -1.77 4.14
CA PRO A 103 -20.75 -2.90 5.07
C PRO A 103 -19.30 -3.32 5.43
N ALA A 104 -18.29 -2.55 5.00
CA ALA A 104 -16.88 -2.71 5.33
C ALA A 104 -16.50 -2.17 6.74
N GLN A 105 -17.41 -2.24 7.72
CA GLN A 105 -17.00 -2.16 9.14
C GLN A 105 -16.27 -3.43 9.61
N ASP A 106 -16.14 -4.43 8.73
CA ASP A 106 -15.37 -5.61 9.05
C ASP A 106 -13.88 -5.27 9.07
N GLY A 107 -13.32 -5.25 10.27
CA GLY A 107 -11.88 -5.38 10.50
C GLY A 107 -11.31 -6.74 10.10
N GLY A 108 -11.89 -7.35 9.06
CA GLY A 108 -11.46 -8.59 8.45
C GLY A 108 -10.44 -8.36 7.34
N VAL A 109 -9.73 -9.44 7.02
CA VAL A 109 -8.86 -9.56 5.86
C VAL A 109 -9.68 -10.07 4.69
N SER A 110 -9.60 -9.43 3.51
CA SER A 110 -10.13 -10.04 2.29
C SER A 110 -9.17 -11.14 1.81
N GLY A 111 -9.51 -12.39 2.11
CA GLY A 111 -8.80 -13.59 1.59
C GLY A 111 -9.65 -14.47 0.66
N GLY A 112 -10.96 -14.21 0.55
CA GLY A 112 -11.91 -15.04 -0.21
C GLY A 112 -12.20 -14.59 -1.65
N VAL A 113 -11.47 -13.61 -2.16
CA VAL A 113 -11.78 -12.98 -3.46
C VAL A 113 -11.38 -13.86 -4.66
N LEU A 114 -10.42 -14.76 -4.48
CA LEU A 114 -9.97 -15.71 -5.49
C LEU A 114 -10.47 -17.12 -5.10
N GLY A 115 -11.60 -17.56 -5.67
CA GLY A 115 -12.12 -18.93 -5.51
C GLY A 115 -13.44 -19.11 -4.73
N GLY A 116 -14.08 -18.04 -4.26
CA GLY A 116 -15.44 -18.08 -3.67
C GLY A 116 -16.57 -17.88 -4.69
N ASP A 117 -17.82 -18.10 -4.28
CA ASP A 117 -19.07 -17.93 -5.05
C ASP A 117 -19.39 -16.46 -5.46
N GLY A 118 -18.43 -15.54 -5.32
CA GLY A 118 -18.59 -14.13 -5.68
C GLY A 118 -19.33 -13.27 -4.64
N THR A 119 -19.67 -13.81 -3.47
CA THR A 119 -20.49 -13.11 -2.44
C THR A 119 -19.76 -12.07 -1.58
N GLY A 120 -18.46 -11.84 -1.80
CA GLY A 120 -17.73 -10.73 -1.18
C GLY A 120 -18.24 -9.38 -1.69
N ASP A 121 -19.28 -8.86 -1.05
CA ASP A 121 -20.03 -7.64 -1.44
C ASP A 121 -19.43 -6.37 -0.81
N SER A 122 -18.30 -6.50 -0.10
CA SER A 122 -17.65 -5.36 0.52
C SER A 122 -16.98 -4.45 -0.52
N VAL A 123 -16.87 -3.16 -0.19
CA VAL A 123 -16.11 -2.17 -0.98
C VAL A 123 -14.66 -2.64 -1.19
N ARG A 124 -14.05 -3.24 -0.16
CA ARG A 124 -12.70 -3.82 -0.20
C ARG A 124 -12.59 -4.91 -1.26
N ASP A 125 -13.52 -5.87 -1.27
CA ASP A 125 -13.46 -7.00 -2.20
C ASP A 125 -13.71 -6.57 -3.64
N ARG A 126 -14.65 -5.65 -3.87
CA ARG A 126 -14.91 -5.08 -5.19
C ARG A 126 -13.67 -4.38 -5.76
N LEU A 127 -13.01 -3.57 -4.94
CA LEU A 127 -11.79 -2.88 -5.35
C LEU A 127 -10.63 -3.87 -5.55
N LEU A 128 -10.44 -4.84 -4.66
CA LEU A 128 -9.43 -5.89 -4.83
C LEU A 128 -9.63 -6.64 -6.14
N ARG A 129 -10.86 -7.05 -6.48
CA ARG A 129 -11.16 -7.67 -7.78
C ARG A 129 -10.77 -6.79 -8.96
N ALA A 130 -11.14 -5.52 -8.93
CA ALA A 130 -10.83 -4.58 -10.00
C ALA A 130 -9.30 -4.39 -10.15
N THR A 131 -8.58 -4.28 -9.04
CA THR A 131 -7.12 -4.17 -9.00
C THR A 131 -6.43 -5.44 -9.54
N LEU A 132 -6.85 -6.63 -9.09
CA LEU A 132 -6.28 -7.89 -9.57
C LEU A 132 -6.58 -8.11 -11.06
N ALA A 133 -7.75 -7.71 -11.54
CA ALA A 133 -8.09 -7.76 -12.96
C ALA A 133 -7.16 -6.87 -13.81
N GLN A 134 -6.71 -5.73 -13.29
CA GLN A 134 -5.71 -4.90 -13.98
C GLN A 134 -4.35 -5.61 -14.06
N LEU A 135 -3.92 -6.28 -12.99
CA LEU A 135 -2.68 -7.08 -13.00
C LEU A 135 -2.80 -8.28 -13.96
N ASP A 136 -3.85 -9.09 -13.86
CA ASP A 136 -4.09 -10.26 -14.72
C ASP A 136 -4.14 -9.88 -16.21
N ALA A 137 -4.57 -8.67 -16.56
CA ALA A 137 -4.55 -8.18 -17.94
C ALA A 137 -3.12 -8.08 -18.54
N HIS A 138 -2.09 -8.07 -17.70
CA HIS A 138 -0.68 -8.06 -18.10
C HIS A 138 0.02 -9.41 -17.92
N LEU A 139 -0.66 -10.41 -17.37
CA LEU A 139 -0.12 -11.76 -17.15
C LEU A 139 -0.58 -12.74 -18.25
N ALA A 140 0.29 -13.69 -18.57
CA ALA A 140 0.00 -14.80 -19.50
C ALA A 140 -0.72 -15.97 -18.83
N GLU A 141 -0.94 -15.87 -17.52
CA GLU A 141 -1.63 -16.87 -16.70
C GLU A 141 -2.34 -16.18 -15.52
N PRO A 142 -3.35 -16.81 -14.92
CA PRO A 142 -4.03 -16.24 -13.76
C PRO A 142 -3.07 -16.07 -12.58
N LEU A 143 -3.08 -14.89 -11.95
CA LEU A 143 -2.31 -14.66 -10.72
C LEU A 143 -2.67 -15.67 -9.62
N ALA A 144 -3.94 -16.07 -9.55
CA ALA A 144 -4.43 -17.05 -8.58
C ALA A 144 -3.64 -18.37 -8.60
N ASP A 145 -3.21 -18.81 -9.79
CA ASP A 145 -2.43 -20.06 -9.97
C ASP A 145 -0.97 -19.92 -9.51
N CYS A 146 -0.53 -18.69 -9.22
CA CYS A 146 0.81 -18.38 -8.73
C CYS A 146 0.86 -18.20 -7.21
N LEU A 147 -0.29 -17.99 -6.55
CA LEU A 147 -0.36 -17.80 -5.10
C LEU A 147 -0.03 -19.09 -4.34
N ALA A 148 0.65 -18.92 -3.21
CA ALA A 148 0.70 -19.94 -2.17
C ALA A 148 -0.67 -20.11 -1.51
N THR A 149 -0.85 -21.21 -0.78
CA THR A 149 -2.05 -21.46 0.01
C THR A 149 -1.71 -21.60 1.47
N ASP A 150 -2.60 -21.14 2.34
CA ASP A 150 -2.49 -21.34 3.79
C ASP A 150 -2.85 -22.79 4.20
N ALA A 151 -2.84 -23.06 5.51
CA ALA A 151 -3.14 -24.38 6.07
C ALA A 151 -4.58 -24.85 5.78
N GLU A 152 -5.49 -23.92 5.46
CA GLU A 152 -6.88 -24.20 5.10
C GLU A 152 -7.08 -24.27 3.58
N GLY A 153 -6.00 -24.18 2.79
CA GLY A 153 -6.04 -24.22 1.32
C GLY A 153 -6.50 -22.91 0.67
N ARG A 154 -6.61 -21.82 1.42
CA ARG A 154 -7.01 -20.51 0.89
C ARG A 154 -5.80 -19.79 0.29
N PRO A 155 -5.96 -19.02 -0.79
CA PRO A 155 -4.84 -18.28 -1.38
C PRO A 155 -4.26 -17.26 -0.38
N CYS A 156 -2.93 -17.22 -0.30
CA CYS A 156 -2.18 -16.28 0.55
C CYS A 156 -2.17 -14.87 -0.06
N ILE A 157 -3.30 -14.19 0.07
CA ILE A 157 -3.51 -12.81 -0.34
C ILE A 157 -4.28 -12.06 0.75
N GLU A 158 -3.86 -10.82 1.01
CA GLU A 158 -4.45 -9.95 2.02
C GLU A 158 -4.57 -8.54 1.47
N ALA A 159 -5.77 -7.94 1.50
CA ALA A 159 -5.92 -6.51 1.24
C ALA A 159 -6.26 -5.71 2.50
N ARG A 160 -5.64 -4.54 2.62
CA ARG A 160 -5.77 -3.59 3.72
C ARG A 160 -6.19 -2.23 3.16
N THR A 161 -7.32 -1.73 3.65
CA THR A 161 -7.84 -0.39 3.32
C THR A 161 -7.16 0.67 4.19
N PRO A 162 -7.25 1.96 3.83
CA PRO A 162 -6.79 3.03 4.71
C PRO A 162 -7.40 2.99 6.12
N LEU A 163 -8.65 2.54 6.27
CA LEU A 163 -9.31 2.42 7.58
C LEU A 163 -8.78 1.23 8.40
N ASP A 164 -8.33 0.16 7.74
CA ASP A 164 -7.64 -0.95 8.41
C ASP A 164 -6.29 -0.48 8.96
N LEU A 165 -5.54 0.25 8.14
CA LEU A 165 -4.26 0.83 8.53
C LEU A 165 -4.38 1.83 9.69
N ASP A 166 -5.48 2.60 9.76
CA ASP A 166 -5.78 3.46 10.91
C ASP A 166 -5.98 2.65 12.18
N ARG A 167 -6.82 1.62 12.12
CA ARG A 167 -7.14 0.80 13.29
C ARG A 167 -5.94 -0.01 13.78
N GLU A 168 -5.19 -0.63 12.88
CA GLU A 168 -4.16 -1.62 13.21
C GLU A 168 -2.79 -0.99 13.42
N LEU A 169 -2.42 -0.01 12.61
CA LEU A 169 -1.09 0.61 12.63
C LEU A 169 -1.10 2.03 13.20
N ARG A 170 -2.26 2.53 13.62
CA ARG A 170 -2.43 3.91 14.11
C ARG A 170 -2.00 4.95 13.08
N LEU A 171 -2.19 4.65 11.79
CA LEU A 171 -1.97 5.59 10.69
C LEU A 171 -3.25 6.39 10.48
N PRO A 172 -3.36 7.66 10.91
CA PRO A 172 -4.63 8.38 10.86
C PRO A 172 -5.20 8.38 9.44
N ARG A 173 -6.38 7.78 9.28
CA ARG A 173 -7.04 7.53 7.99
C ARG A 173 -6.16 6.84 6.94
N GLY A 174 -5.21 6.01 7.36
CA GLY A 174 -4.25 5.33 6.49
C GLY A 174 -3.24 6.26 5.82
N HIS A 175 -3.10 7.51 6.27
CA HIS A 175 -2.18 8.46 5.65
C HIS A 175 -0.73 8.15 6.07
N ILE A 176 0.11 7.65 5.15
CA ILE A 176 1.48 7.22 5.47
C ILE A 176 2.40 8.35 5.98
N PHE A 177 2.11 9.61 5.63
CA PHE A 177 2.81 10.78 6.18
C PHE A 177 2.14 11.37 7.43
N HIS A 178 1.06 10.75 7.93
CA HIS A 178 0.23 11.17 9.06
C HIS A 178 -0.47 12.54 8.94
N ARG A 179 -0.18 13.32 7.90
CA ARG A 179 -0.75 14.64 7.60
C ARG A 179 -0.51 15.00 6.13
N ASP A 180 -1.19 16.03 5.65
CA ASP A 180 -1.05 16.52 4.28
C ASP A 180 0.42 16.86 3.95
N LEU A 181 0.78 16.59 2.69
CA LEU A 181 2.07 17.02 2.17
C LEU A 181 2.15 18.55 2.19
N SER A 182 3.18 19.06 2.84
CA SER A 182 3.43 20.49 2.98
C SER A 182 4.88 20.78 2.60
N PHE A 183 5.13 21.98 2.06
CA PHE A 183 6.50 22.42 1.83
C PHE A 183 7.33 22.38 3.13
N PRO A 184 8.62 22.00 3.07
CA PRO A 184 9.42 21.74 4.25
C PRO A 184 9.91 23.00 4.96
N TYR A 185 9.37 24.18 4.66
CA TYR A 185 9.88 25.45 5.17
C TYR A 185 9.51 25.67 6.64
N ALA A 186 10.38 26.41 7.34
CA ALA A 186 10.06 26.85 8.68
C ALA A 186 9.01 27.95 8.62
N THR A 187 8.06 27.87 9.54
CA THR A 187 7.11 28.92 9.89
C THR A 187 7.42 29.39 11.30
N GLU A 188 6.75 30.45 11.77
CA GLU A 188 6.91 30.95 13.14
C GLU A 188 6.67 29.87 14.21
N THR A 189 5.86 28.87 13.90
CA THR A 189 5.49 27.78 14.83
C THR A 189 6.31 26.50 14.68
N THR A 190 7.23 26.43 13.72
CA THR A 190 7.96 25.18 13.40
C THR A 190 8.96 24.78 14.48
N GLY A 191 9.45 25.73 15.27
CA GLY A 191 10.61 25.50 16.12
C GLY A 191 11.90 25.41 15.30
N ARG A 192 13.01 25.14 16.00
CA ARG A 192 14.35 25.07 15.39
C ARG A 192 14.52 23.81 14.55
N TRP A 193 14.02 22.69 15.05
CA TRP A 193 14.26 21.36 14.47
C TRP A 193 13.05 20.82 13.69
N GLY A 194 11.87 21.45 13.80
CA GLY A 194 10.66 21.03 13.09
C GLY A 194 9.94 19.85 13.72
N VAL A 195 10.34 19.48 14.93
CA VAL A 195 9.87 18.31 15.70
C VAL A 195 9.22 18.73 17.01
N GLU A 196 9.32 20.01 17.35
CA GLU A 196 8.77 20.59 18.56
C GLU A 196 7.24 20.52 18.57
N THR A 197 6.67 20.28 19.75
CA THR A 197 5.22 20.32 19.96
C THR A 197 4.87 21.39 20.98
N ARG A 198 3.56 21.66 21.15
CA ARG A 198 3.07 22.56 22.20
C ARG A 198 3.35 22.07 23.63
N HIS A 199 3.70 20.79 23.79
CA HIS A 199 3.97 20.18 25.08
C HIS A 199 5.48 20.12 25.29
N ALA A 200 5.96 20.75 26.38
CA ALA A 200 7.36 20.69 26.76
C ALA A 200 7.83 19.24 26.86
N ASN A 201 9.03 18.95 26.36
CA ASN A 201 9.67 17.63 26.36
C ASN A 201 8.96 16.53 25.54
N VAL A 202 7.96 16.88 24.72
CA VAL A 202 7.34 15.96 23.76
C VAL A 202 7.72 16.40 22.35
N LEU A 203 8.36 15.50 21.60
CA LEU A 203 8.89 15.74 20.25
C LEU A 203 8.33 14.74 19.25
N LEU A 204 8.11 15.18 18.01
CA LEU A 204 7.67 14.35 16.89
C LEU A 204 8.89 13.76 16.15
N CYS A 205 9.05 12.44 16.23
CA CYS A 205 10.17 11.73 15.58
C CYS A 205 9.76 10.94 14.31
N GLY A 206 8.53 11.12 13.82
CA GLY A 206 7.98 10.37 12.68
C GLY A 206 7.70 11.22 11.44
N ALA A 207 7.15 10.61 10.39
CA ALA A 207 6.86 11.26 9.10
C ALA A 207 5.94 12.49 9.22
N GLY A 208 5.15 12.57 10.29
CA GLY A 208 4.33 13.73 10.63
C GLY A 208 5.08 14.92 11.25
N ALA A 209 6.43 14.93 11.30
CA ALA A 209 7.23 16.09 11.71
C ALA A 209 7.57 17.01 10.53
N VAL A 210 7.83 18.32 10.74
CA VAL A 210 8.18 19.24 9.64
C VAL A 210 9.49 18.79 9.03
N ARG A 211 9.57 18.76 7.69
CA ARG A 211 10.64 18.07 6.92
C ARG A 211 10.63 16.55 7.12
N GLY A 212 9.56 16.01 7.69
CA GLY A 212 9.27 14.60 7.74
C GLY A 212 8.75 14.11 6.41
N GLY A 213 9.03 12.84 6.14
CA GLY A 213 8.69 12.20 4.89
C GLY A 213 9.24 10.78 4.89
N GLY A 214 8.33 9.81 4.73
CA GLY A 214 8.63 8.40 4.54
C GLY A 214 9.71 7.86 5.49
N VAL A 215 10.71 7.23 4.90
CA VAL A 215 11.81 6.51 5.58
C VAL A 215 13.12 7.31 5.65
N SER A 216 13.05 8.64 5.64
CA SER A 216 14.25 9.50 5.55
C SER A 216 15.15 9.52 6.80
N GLY A 217 14.63 9.12 7.97
CA GLY A 217 15.35 9.22 9.26
C GLY A 217 15.52 10.65 9.80
N ILE A 218 15.18 11.68 9.01
CA ILE A 218 15.34 13.10 9.39
C ILE A 218 14.57 13.44 10.67
N PRO A 219 13.28 13.08 10.83
CA PRO A 219 12.54 13.40 12.06
C PRO A 219 13.15 12.78 13.32
N GLY A 220 13.64 11.55 13.23
CA GLY A 220 14.29 10.86 14.35
C GLY A 220 15.59 11.56 14.77
N HIS A 221 16.43 11.91 13.78
CA HIS A 221 17.63 12.70 14.01
C HIS A 221 17.31 14.05 14.66
N ASN A 222 16.38 14.81 14.10
CA ASN A 222 15.99 16.14 14.58
C ASN A 222 15.41 16.08 16.01
N ALA A 223 14.58 15.08 16.30
CA ALA A 223 14.05 14.86 17.64
C ALA A 223 15.18 14.59 18.66
N ALA A 224 16.18 13.79 18.28
CA ALA A 224 17.35 13.57 19.14
C ALA A 224 18.14 14.87 19.39
N MET A 225 18.35 15.69 18.35
CA MET A 225 19.07 16.96 18.49
C MET A 225 18.32 17.97 19.36
N ALA A 226 17.00 18.07 19.19
CA ALA A 226 16.15 18.90 20.05
C ALA A 226 16.18 18.43 21.52
N ALA A 227 16.12 17.11 21.76
CA ALA A 227 16.21 16.55 23.11
C ALA A 227 17.57 16.82 23.79
N LEU A 228 18.65 16.87 23.01
CA LEU A 228 20.00 17.19 23.49
C LEU A 228 20.24 18.69 23.70
N GLY A 229 19.28 19.56 23.38
CA GLY A 229 19.43 21.01 23.46
C GLY A 229 20.45 21.58 22.48
N ARG A 230 20.70 20.88 21.37
CA ARG A 230 21.72 21.25 20.37
C ARG A 230 21.18 22.16 19.30
#